data_AF-A0A662HAJ0-F1
#
_entry.id   AF-A0A662HAJ0-F1
#
_cell.length_a   1.000
_cell.length_b   1.000
_cell.length_c   1.000
_cell.angle_alpha   90.00
_cell.angle_beta   90.00
_cell.angle_gamma   90.00
#
_symmetry.space_group_name_H-M   'P 1'
#
loop_
_entity.id
_entity.type
_entity.pdbx_description
1 polymer ?
#
loop_
_entity_poly.entity_id
_entity_poly.type
_entity_poly.pdbx_seq_one_letter_code
_entity_poly.pdbx_strand_id
1 'polypeptide(L)'
;MPRARAVYAAAVAAGLAVAAAVVWAFAQALAASPENPWAAFPISQAFLAARGALLILGGVVWALGTAAFVMELAGYTVTRRGLRRTGVGVASWSVVDVALTALSAAVYGGLLFATAPIVLVPGFTWLRPANALAPLFGMFFGLPGCLGAAIGNLIADILGGFFGVGSIGGFVGNFLIAYLPYKFVRDHSFSTAPSIGEFYVWGVLGQAIVSAVYICWWLDVMQAFIGLPVFVIWGIIAPIIFSNNVIVTATLSPVLGRALFPLIKARGLYWRDRL
;
A
#
# COMPACT_ATOMS: atom_id res chain seq x y z
N MET A 1 -24.29 12.83 -12.27
CA MET A 1 -23.03 13.58 -12.06
C MET A 1 -22.93 14.31 -10.69
N PRO A 2 -23.99 14.95 -10.13
CA PRO A 2 -23.89 15.67 -8.85
C PRO A 2 -23.57 14.78 -7.64
N ARG A 3 -24.23 13.61 -7.53
CA ARG A 3 -24.01 12.65 -6.43
C ARG A 3 -22.57 12.11 -6.39
N ALA A 4 -21.96 11.85 -7.54
CA ALA A 4 -20.58 11.37 -7.60
C ALA A 4 -19.57 12.43 -7.15
N ARG A 5 -19.81 13.71 -7.47
CA ARG A 5 -18.97 14.83 -6.99
C ARG A 5 -19.12 15.05 -5.49
N ALA A 6 -20.35 14.95 -4.96
CA ALA A 6 -20.62 15.06 -3.53
C ALA A 6 -19.97 13.92 -2.73
N VAL A 7 -20.11 12.67 -3.20
CA VAL A 7 -19.45 11.50 -2.58
C VAL A 7 -17.93 11.61 -2.65
N TYR A 8 -17.39 12.07 -3.79
CA TYR A 8 -15.96 12.33 -3.94
C TYR A 8 -15.45 13.37 -2.94
N ALA A 9 -16.12 14.52 -2.84
CA ALA A 9 -15.76 15.58 -1.90
C ALA A 9 -15.87 15.11 -0.44
N ALA A 10 -16.93 14.38 -0.10
CA ALA A 10 -17.12 13.81 1.23
C ALA A 10 -16.03 12.79 1.58
N ALA A 11 -15.64 11.93 0.64
CA ALA A 11 -14.60 10.92 0.86
C ALA A 11 -13.21 11.58 1.04
N VAL A 12 -12.89 12.59 0.24
CA VAL A 12 -11.65 13.38 0.40
C VAL A 12 -11.66 14.14 1.72
N ALA A 13 -12.77 14.77 2.09
CA ALA A 13 -12.92 15.46 3.37
C ALA A 13 -12.77 14.50 4.55
N ALA A 14 -13.36 13.30 4.47
CA ALA A 14 -13.19 12.27 5.48
C ALA A 14 -11.73 11.79 5.58
N GLY A 15 -11.05 11.60 4.45
CA GLY A 15 -9.61 11.27 4.42
C GLY A 15 -8.75 12.35 5.08
N LEU A 16 -9.03 13.63 4.79
CA LEU A 16 -8.36 14.76 5.42
C LEU A 16 -8.65 14.87 6.92
N ALA A 17 -9.89 14.59 7.34
CA ALA A 17 -10.27 14.58 8.75
C ALA A 17 -9.55 13.46 9.52
N VAL A 18 -9.45 12.26 8.93
CA VAL A 18 -8.66 11.14 9.49
C VAL A 18 -7.19 11.53 9.59
N ALA A 19 -6.63 12.15 8.55
CA ALA A 19 -5.26 12.64 8.57
C ALA A 19 -5.00 13.64 9.71
N ALA A 20 -5.88 14.64 9.84
CA ALA A 20 -5.80 15.62 10.91
C ALA A 20 -5.91 14.96 12.29
N ALA A 21 -6.83 14.00 12.46
CA ALA A 21 -7.01 13.29 13.72
C ALA A 21 -5.78 12.45 14.10
N VAL A 22 -5.16 11.75 13.16
CA VAL A 22 -3.94 10.97 13.38
C VAL A 22 -2.77 11.88 13.76
N VAL A 23 -2.57 12.97 13.03
CA VAL A 23 -1.53 13.96 13.32
C VAL A 23 -1.74 14.60 14.69
N TRP A 24 -2.98 14.97 15.02
CA TRP A 24 -3.34 15.55 16.32
C TRP A 24 -3.14 14.57 17.47
N ALA A 25 -3.49 13.29 17.28
CA ALA A 25 -3.26 12.25 18.26
C ALA A 25 -1.76 12.03 18.51
N PHE A 26 -0.93 12.07 17.46
CA PHE A 26 0.52 11.98 17.63
C PHE A 26 1.10 13.23 18.30
N ALA A 27 0.62 14.43 17.96
CA ALA A 27 1.06 15.67 18.59
C ALA A 27 0.78 15.67 20.11
N GLN A 28 -0.36 15.13 20.54
CA GLN A 28 -0.65 14.94 21.97
C GLN A 28 0.29 13.92 22.61
N ALA A 29 0.59 12.81 21.94
CA ALA A 29 1.53 11.81 22.43
C ALA A 29 2.94 12.41 22.58
N LEU A 30 3.36 13.27 21.64
CA LEU A 30 4.61 14.02 21.71
C LEU A 30 4.63 15.04 22.86
N ALA A 31 3.51 15.72 23.12
CA ALA A 31 3.40 16.63 24.26
C ALA A 31 3.44 15.89 25.60
N ALA A 32 2.82 14.70 25.69
CA ALA A 32 2.75 13.90 26.90
C ALA A 32 4.03 13.11 27.18
N SER A 33 4.76 12.68 26.16
CA SER A 33 5.97 11.88 26.29
C SER A 33 7.00 12.27 25.21
N PRO A 34 7.71 13.40 25.39
CA PRO A 34 8.64 13.93 24.38
C PRO A 34 9.77 12.97 24.01
N GLU A 35 10.24 12.16 24.97
CA GLU A 35 11.33 11.20 24.75
C GLU A 35 10.88 9.94 23.99
N ASN A 36 9.62 9.52 24.14
CA ASN A 36 9.07 8.36 23.46
C ASN A 36 7.57 8.55 23.13
N PRO A 37 7.25 9.39 22.13
CA PRO A 37 5.87 9.64 21.72
C PRO A 37 5.15 8.36 21.27
N TRP A 38 5.88 7.40 20.70
CA TRP A 38 5.33 6.14 20.20
C TRP A 38 4.77 5.24 21.32
N ALA A 39 5.22 5.38 22.56
CA ALA A 39 4.62 4.64 23.68
C ALA A 39 3.27 5.23 24.12
N ALA A 40 3.09 6.55 23.95
CA ALA A 40 1.85 7.26 24.26
C ALA A 40 0.88 7.34 23.07
N PHE A 41 1.35 7.03 21.85
CA PHE A 41 0.54 7.14 20.65
C PHE A 41 -0.56 6.06 20.60
N PRO A 42 -1.86 6.42 20.48
CA PRO A 42 -2.94 5.45 20.58
C PRO A 42 -2.89 4.32 19.53
N ILE A 43 -2.45 4.62 18.31
CA ILE A 43 -2.32 3.60 17.25
C ILE A 43 -1.21 2.60 17.60
N SER A 44 -0.08 3.08 18.13
CA SER A 44 0.99 2.20 18.63
C SER A 44 0.52 1.30 19.76
N GLN A 45 -0.21 1.85 20.73
CA GLN A 45 -0.79 1.07 21.82
C GLN A 45 -1.76 0.02 21.30
N ALA A 46 -2.58 0.35 20.31
CA ALA A 46 -3.51 -0.60 19.68
C ALA A 46 -2.77 -1.77 19.01
N PHE A 47 -1.72 -1.49 18.22
CA PHE A 47 -0.92 -2.55 17.58
C PHE A 47 -0.17 -3.41 18.60
N LEU A 48 0.41 -2.81 19.64
CA LEU A 48 1.12 -3.52 20.71
C LEU A 48 0.16 -4.41 21.53
N ALA A 49 -1.00 -3.88 21.91
CA ALA A 49 -2.01 -4.63 22.64
C ALA A 49 -2.59 -5.79 21.82
N ALA A 50 -2.76 -5.59 20.51
CA ALA A 50 -3.27 -6.61 19.60
C ALA A 50 -2.19 -7.57 19.08
N ARG A 51 -0.90 -7.41 19.43
CA ARG A 51 0.22 -8.17 18.84
C ARG A 51 -0.02 -9.67 18.79
N GLY A 52 -0.48 -10.28 19.89
CA GLY A 52 -0.71 -11.72 19.95
C GLY A 52 -1.71 -12.20 18.88
N ALA A 53 -2.82 -11.49 18.72
CA ALA A 53 -3.80 -11.77 17.67
C ALA A 53 -3.24 -11.45 16.27
N LEU A 54 -2.52 -10.35 16.13
CA LEU A 54 -1.90 -9.92 14.88
C LEU A 54 -0.79 -10.86 14.41
N LEU A 55 -0.13 -11.61 15.29
CA LEU A 55 0.83 -12.64 14.90
C LEU A 55 0.15 -13.86 14.28
N ILE A 56 -0.98 -14.30 14.85
CA ILE A 56 -1.76 -15.42 14.32
C ILE A 56 -2.40 -15.02 12.99
N LEU A 57 -3.11 -13.89 12.97
CA LEU A 57 -3.72 -13.34 11.77
C LEU A 57 -2.67 -13.00 10.72
N GLY A 58 -1.54 -12.45 11.14
CA GLY A 58 -0.42 -12.12 10.27
C GLY A 58 0.18 -13.34 9.59
N GLY A 59 0.24 -14.50 10.25
CA GLY A 59 0.69 -15.74 9.63
C GLY A 59 -0.25 -16.19 8.52
N VAL A 60 -1.56 -16.05 8.73
CA VAL A 60 -2.57 -16.33 7.69
C VAL A 60 -2.47 -15.33 6.55
N VAL A 61 -2.38 -14.03 6.85
CA VAL A 61 -2.23 -12.97 5.85
C VAL A 61 -0.93 -13.14 5.07
N TRP A 62 0.16 -13.54 5.72
CA TRP A 62 1.44 -13.81 5.09
C TRP A 62 1.37 -15.01 4.15
N ALA A 63 0.81 -16.14 4.61
CA ALA A 63 0.66 -17.34 3.80
C ALA A 63 -0.22 -17.08 2.58
N LEU A 64 -1.40 -16.47 2.78
CA LEU A 64 -2.33 -16.17 1.69
C LEU A 64 -1.79 -15.10 0.75
N GLY A 65 -1.15 -14.05 1.28
CA GLY A 65 -0.55 -12.97 0.50
C GLY A 65 0.62 -13.47 -0.36
N THR A 66 1.50 -14.28 0.21
CA THR A 66 2.63 -14.91 -0.51
C THR A 66 2.12 -15.88 -1.57
N ALA A 67 1.12 -16.71 -1.24
CA ALA A 67 0.51 -17.61 -2.19
C ALA A 67 -0.15 -16.84 -3.34
N ALA A 68 -0.89 -15.76 -3.06
CA ALA A 68 -1.49 -14.91 -4.07
C ALA A 68 -0.44 -14.27 -4.98
N PHE A 69 0.66 -13.76 -4.40
CA PHE A 69 1.81 -13.24 -5.15
C PHE A 69 2.38 -14.28 -6.13
N VAL A 70 2.72 -15.48 -5.64
CA VAL A 70 3.31 -16.54 -6.48
C VAL A 70 2.32 -17.02 -7.54
N MET A 71 1.06 -17.28 -7.16
CA MET A 71 0.05 -17.79 -8.07
C MET A 71 -0.28 -16.81 -9.18
N GLU A 72 -0.51 -15.54 -8.85
CA GLU A 72 -0.88 -14.52 -9.83
C GLU A 72 0.27 -14.29 -10.83
N LEU A 73 1.53 -14.25 -10.36
CA LEU A 73 2.70 -14.18 -11.25
C LEU A 73 2.84 -15.44 -12.12
N ALA A 74 2.48 -16.61 -11.61
CA ALA A 74 2.42 -17.86 -12.38
C ALA A 74 1.21 -17.93 -13.35
N GLY A 75 0.31 -16.94 -13.34
CA GLY A 75 -0.86 -16.89 -14.21
C GLY A 75 -2.04 -17.72 -13.71
N TYR A 76 -2.15 -17.90 -12.40
CA TYR A 76 -3.25 -18.55 -11.72
C TYR A 76 -3.93 -17.59 -10.75
N THR A 77 -5.25 -17.69 -10.63
CA THR A 77 -6.01 -16.91 -9.67
C THR A 77 -6.98 -17.77 -8.89
N VAL A 78 -7.21 -17.41 -7.63
CA VAL A 78 -8.20 -18.06 -6.77
C VAL A 78 -9.58 -17.46 -7.06
N THR A 79 -10.51 -18.30 -7.47
CA THR A 79 -11.92 -17.94 -7.66
C THR A 79 -12.80 -18.69 -6.66
N ARG A 80 -14.08 -18.30 -6.56
CA ARG A 80 -15.07 -19.04 -5.74
C ARG A 80 -15.24 -20.51 -6.17
N ARG A 81 -14.84 -20.86 -7.40
CA ARG A 81 -14.91 -22.22 -7.96
C ARG A 81 -13.55 -22.94 -7.93
N GLY A 82 -12.56 -22.38 -7.22
CA GLY A 82 -11.20 -22.93 -7.12
C GLY A 82 -10.17 -22.16 -7.95
N LEU A 83 -9.00 -22.79 -8.14
CA LEU A 83 -7.87 -22.22 -8.87
C LEU A 83 -8.15 -22.22 -10.38
N ARG A 84 -8.06 -21.04 -11.01
CA ARG A 84 -8.28 -20.88 -12.45
C ARG A 84 -7.03 -20.30 -13.10
N ARG A 85 -6.59 -20.90 -14.21
CA ARG A 85 -5.56 -20.32 -15.07
C ARG A 85 -6.11 -19.07 -15.74
N THR A 86 -5.48 -17.92 -15.51
CA THR A 86 -5.89 -16.63 -16.08
C THR A 86 -5.17 -16.35 -17.40
N GLY A 87 -3.97 -16.89 -17.58
CA GLY A 87 -3.15 -16.59 -18.76
C GLY A 87 -2.58 -15.16 -18.75
N VAL A 88 -2.56 -14.48 -17.60
CA VAL A 88 -2.03 -13.10 -17.43
C VAL A 88 -0.76 -13.09 -16.56
N GLY A 89 -0.16 -14.27 -16.34
CA GLY A 89 1.08 -14.41 -15.60
C GLY A 89 2.29 -13.87 -16.37
N VAL A 90 3.44 -13.78 -15.70
CA VAL A 90 4.67 -13.19 -16.28
C VAL A 90 5.07 -13.86 -17.61
N ALA A 91 4.76 -15.15 -17.78
CA ALA A 91 5.06 -15.89 -19.00
C ALA A 91 4.27 -15.43 -20.25
N SER A 92 3.17 -14.70 -20.09
CA SER A 92 2.36 -14.20 -21.21
C SER A 92 2.47 -12.69 -21.41
N TRP A 93 3.39 -12.03 -20.71
CA TRP A 93 3.54 -10.58 -20.75
C TRP A 93 4.09 -10.10 -22.08
N SER A 94 3.48 -9.03 -22.60
CA SER A 94 3.96 -8.30 -23.76
C SER A 94 5.12 -7.38 -23.39
N VAL A 95 5.79 -6.81 -24.41
CA VAL A 95 6.81 -5.77 -24.22
C VAL A 95 6.24 -4.58 -23.44
N VAL A 96 4.96 -4.24 -23.63
CA VAL A 96 4.29 -3.14 -22.93
C VAL A 96 4.16 -3.46 -21.43
N ASP A 97 3.87 -4.70 -21.05
CA ASP A 97 3.77 -5.11 -19.65
C ASP A 97 5.11 -5.04 -18.92
N VAL A 98 6.18 -5.47 -19.59
CA VAL A 98 7.54 -5.34 -19.06
C VAL A 98 7.91 -3.86 -18.90
N ALA A 99 7.60 -3.03 -19.90
CA ALA A 99 7.85 -1.59 -19.84
C ALA A 99 7.06 -0.90 -18.72
N LEU A 100 5.78 -1.27 -18.52
CA LEU A 100 4.96 -0.73 -17.43
C LEU A 100 5.49 -1.14 -16.06
N THR A 101 5.97 -2.38 -15.91
CA THR A 101 6.62 -2.83 -14.67
C THR A 101 7.85 -1.96 -14.36
N ALA A 102 8.74 -1.77 -15.34
CA ALA A 102 9.94 -0.97 -15.18
C ALA A 102 9.62 0.51 -14.90
N LEU A 103 8.67 1.09 -15.62
CA LEU A 103 8.23 2.47 -15.42
C LEU A 103 7.62 2.67 -14.04
N SER A 104 6.72 1.77 -13.62
CA SER A 104 6.12 1.82 -12.28
C SER A 104 7.18 1.69 -11.19
N ALA A 105 8.16 0.79 -11.35
CA ALA A 105 9.26 0.65 -10.40
C ALA A 105 10.13 1.91 -10.32
N ALA A 106 10.51 2.48 -11.46
CA ALA A 106 11.34 3.68 -11.51
C ALA A 106 10.62 4.90 -10.92
N VAL A 107 9.36 5.12 -11.29
CA VAL A 107 8.55 6.24 -10.77
C VAL A 107 8.27 6.05 -9.28
N TYR A 108 7.83 4.86 -8.86
CA TYR A 108 7.51 4.60 -7.46
C TYR A 108 8.75 4.66 -6.58
N GLY A 109 9.79 3.89 -6.91
CA GLY A 109 11.03 3.83 -6.12
C GLY A 109 11.77 5.16 -6.11
N GLY A 110 11.87 5.83 -7.26
CA GLY A 110 12.47 7.15 -7.37
C GLY A 110 11.76 8.20 -6.52
N LEU A 111 10.42 8.25 -6.57
CA LEU A 111 9.66 9.17 -5.73
C LEU A 111 9.71 8.79 -4.25
N LEU A 112 9.69 7.50 -3.90
CA LEU A 112 9.84 7.04 -2.52
C LEU A 112 11.16 7.50 -1.90
N PHE A 113 12.24 7.48 -2.69
CA PHE A 113 13.55 7.96 -2.27
C PHE A 113 13.59 9.50 -2.25
N ALA A 114 13.15 10.17 -3.32
CA ALA A 114 13.19 11.63 -3.43
C ALA A 114 12.30 12.34 -2.41
N THR A 115 11.19 11.72 -2.00
CA THR A 115 10.28 12.26 -0.98
C THR A 115 10.57 11.74 0.43
N ALA A 116 11.54 10.83 0.59
CA ALA A 116 11.99 10.37 1.89
C ALA A 116 12.47 11.50 2.82
N PRO A 117 13.00 12.65 2.35
CA PRO A 117 13.42 13.77 3.21
C PRO A 117 12.33 14.80 3.60
N ILE A 118 11.05 14.64 3.22
CA ILE A 118 9.96 15.61 3.54
C ILE A 118 9.26 15.37 4.92
N VAL A 119 9.75 15.97 6.02
CA VAL A 119 9.27 15.65 7.40
C VAL A 119 8.16 16.64 7.70
N LEU A 120 6.91 16.18 7.65
CA LEU A 120 5.78 17.06 7.98
C LEU A 120 5.55 17.21 9.49
N VAL A 121 5.91 16.20 10.29
CA VAL A 121 5.71 16.20 11.74
C VAL A 121 6.98 15.65 12.42
N PRO A 122 7.70 16.47 13.21
CA PRO A 122 8.88 16.03 13.94
C PRO A 122 8.57 14.84 14.86
N GLY A 123 9.38 13.78 14.81
CA GLY A 123 9.17 12.54 15.57
C GLY A 123 8.10 11.58 15.01
N PHE A 124 7.22 12.05 14.12
CA PHE A 124 6.29 11.23 13.34
C PHE A 124 6.82 11.08 11.92
N THR A 125 7.63 10.05 11.73
CA THR A 125 8.52 9.95 10.60
C THR A 125 7.78 9.54 9.32
N TRP A 126 7.53 10.56 8.48
CA TRP A 126 7.16 10.59 7.05
C TRP A 126 5.70 10.33 6.63
N LEU A 127 5.14 11.31 5.92
CA LEU A 127 4.05 11.15 4.97
C LEU A 127 4.71 10.99 3.60
N ARG A 128 4.67 9.81 2.98
CA ARG A 128 5.39 9.49 1.74
C ARG A 128 4.41 9.65 0.58
N PRO A 129 4.38 10.79 -0.13
CA PRO A 129 3.35 11.05 -1.14
C PRO A 129 3.37 10.02 -2.26
N ALA A 130 4.54 9.42 -2.53
CA ALA A 130 4.71 8.34 -3.49
C ALA A 130 3.81 7.12 -3.22
N ASN A 131 3.44 6.85 -1.96
CA ASN A 131 2.54 5.73 -1.60
C ASN A 131 1.14 5.88 -2.19
N ALA A 132 0.74 7.08 -2.63
CA ALA A 132 -0.52 7.26 -3.35
C ALA A 132 -0.53 6.58 -4.73
N LEU A 133 0.66 6.33 -5.32
CA LEU A 133 0.79 5.78 -6.67
C LEU A 133 0.73 4.26 -6.69
N ALA A 134 1.20 3.57 -5.64
CA ALA A 134 1.20 2.12 -5.58
C ALA A 134 -0.19 1.49 -5.85
N PRO A 135 -1.29 1.87 -5.15
CA PRO A 135 -2.61 1.32 -5.44
C PRO A 135 -3.11 1.67 -6.85
N LEU A 136 -2.73 2.83 -7.38
CA LEU A 136 -3.11 3.27 -8.72
C LEU A 136 -2.39 2.46 -9.81
N PHE A 137 -1.11 2.13 -9.62
CA PHE A 137 -0.37 1.29 -10.57
C PHE A 137 -0.99 -0.09 -10.69
N GLY A 138 -1.39 -0.71 -9.59
CA GLY A 138 -2.15 -1.97 -9.65
C GLY A 138 -3.46 -1.81 -10.40
N MET A 139 -4.26 -0.80 -10.07
CA MET A 139 -5.53 -0.54 -10.76
C MET A 139 -5.34 -0.27 -12.26
N PHE A 140 -4.33 0.48 -12.65
CA PHE A 140 -4.17 0.95 -14.04
C PHE A 140 -3.42 -0.02 -14.93
N PHE A 141 -2.39 -0.68 -14.41
CA PHE A 141 -1.50 -1.54 -15.18
C PHE A 141 -1.61 -3.02 -14.83
N GLY A 142 -2.41 -3.38 -13.83
CA GLY A 142 -2.64 -4.77 -13.45
C GLY A 142 -1.46 -5.38 -12.69
N LEU A 143 -1.19 -6.67 -12.92
CA LEU A 143 -0.04 -7.36 -12.32
C LEU A 143 1.31 -6.70 -12.62
N PRO A 144 1.58 -6.17 -13.84
CA PRO A 144 2.75 -5.35 -14.10
C PRO A 144 2.92 -4.17 -13.14
N GLY A 145 1.84 -3.43 -12.87
CA GLY A 145 1.86 -2.33 -11.92
C GLY A 145 2.08 -2.77 -10.47
N CYS A 146 1.52 -3.93 -10.09
CA CYS A 146 1.72 -4.52 -8.77
C CYS A 146 3.18 -4.95 -8.55
N LEU A 147 3.78 -5.62 -9.53
CA LEU A 147 5.18 -6.00 -9.49
C LEU A 147 6.09 -4.76 -9.55
N GLY A 148 5.71 -3.74 -10.31
CA GLY A 148 6.39 -2.46 -10.35
C GLY A 148 6.43 -1.78 -8.98
N ALA A 149 5.34 -1.79 -8.21
CA ALA A 149 5.33 -1.27 -6.84
C ALA A 149 6.27 -2.05 -5.90
N ALA A 150 6.29 -3.38 -6.01
CA ALA A 150 7.19 -4.24 -5.25
C ALA A 150 8.68 -3.96 -5.54
N ILE A 151 9.05 -3.92 -6.82
CA ILE A 151 10.41 -3.62 -7.26
C ILE A 151 10.78 -2.17 -6.91
N GLY A 152 9.86 -1.22 -7.07
CA GLY A 152 10.08 0.17 -6.70
C GLY A 152 10.39 0.34 -5.20
N ASN A 153 9.67 -0.38 -4.33
CA ASN A 153 10.02 -0.39 -2.91
C ASN A 153 11.42 -0.97 -2.66
N LEU A 154 11.77 -2.07 -3.33
CA LEU A 154 13.11 -2.65 -3.19
C LEU A 154 14.21 -1.69 -3.63
N ILE A 155 14.01 -0.97 -4.73
CA ILE A 155 14.92 0.08 -5.19
C ILE A 155 15.03 1.17 -4.11
N ALA A 156 13.92 1.61 -3.52
CA ALA A 156 13.93 2.59 -2.45
C ALA A 156 14.67 2.09 -1.20
N ASP A 157 14.54 0.82 -0.85
CA ASP A 157 15.29 0.20 0.26
C ASP A 157 16.80 0.16 -0.03
N ILE A 158 17.20 -0.17 -1.27
CA ILE A 158 18.60 -0.17 -1.69
C ILE A 158 19.18 1.24 -1.62
N LEU A 159 18.50 2.22 -2.20
CA LEU A 159 18.95 3.62 -2.21
C LEU A 159 18.94 4.25 -0.81
N GLY A 160 17.99 3.86 0.03
CA GLY A 160 17.85 4.34 1.41
C GLY A 160 18.76 3.64 2.42
N GLY A 161 19.51 2.60 2.02
CA GLY A 161 20.38 1.84 2.91
C GLY A 161 19.65 0.85 3.84
N PHE A 162 18.39 0.54 3.54
CA PHE A 162 17.55 -0.40 4.31
C PHE A 162 17.50 -1.81 3.71
N PHE A 163 18.24 -2.06 2.62
CA PHE A 163 18.25 -3.36 1.95
C PHE A 163 18.76 -4.47 2.87
N GLY A 164 17.94 -5.50 3.05
CA GLY A 164 18.28 -6.67 3.84
C GLY A 164 17.15 -7.70 3.90
N VAL A 165 17.18 -8.58 4.91
CA VAL A 165 16.15 -9.62 5.09
C VAL A 165 14.75 -9.02 5.27
N GLY A 166 14.64 -7.83 5.87
CA GLY A 166 13.39 -7.09 5.99
C GLY A 166 12.77 -6.70 4.64
N SER A 167 13.59 -6.45 3.61
CA SER A 167 13.12 -6.04 2.28
C SER A 167 12.31 -7.12 1.57
N ILE A 168 12.43 -8.40 1.95
CA ILE A 168 11.58 -9.48 1.41
C ILE A 168 10.12 -9.26 1.81
N GLY A 169 9.89 -8.93 3.10
CA GLY A 169 8.58 -8.56 3.61
C GLY A 169 8.05 -7.30 2.93
N GLY A 170 8.91 -6.28 2.78
CA GLY A 170 8.60 -5.04 2.07
C GLY A 170 8.23 -5.26 0.59
N PHE A 171 8.94 -6.14 -0.11
CA PHE A 171 8.70 -6.46 -1.52
C PHE A 171 7.30 -7.01 -1.74
N VAL A 172 6.95 -8.10 -1.06
CA VAL A 172 5.63 -8.72 -1.21
C VAL A 172 4.55 -7.84 -0.58
N GLY A 173 4.82 -7.16 0.53
CA GLY A 173 3.91 -6.20 1.13
C GLY A 173 3.49 -5.10 0.15
N ASN A 174 4.43 -4.52 -0.58
CA ASN A 174 4.15 -3.49 -1.60
C ASN A 174 3.44 -4.05 -2.84
N PHE A 175 3.73 -5.29 -3.22
CA PHE A 175 2.90 -5.98 -4.22
C PHE A 175 1.43 -6.03 -3.75
N LEU A 176 1.19 -6.41 -2.49
CA LEU A 176 -0.15 -6.51 -1.92
C LEU A 176 -0.86 -5.15 -1.82
N ILE A 177 -0.12 -4.06 -1.57
CA ILE A 177 -0.64 -2.69 -1.60
C ILE A 177 -1.33 -2.38 -2.93
N ALA A 178 -0.68 -2.74 -4.03
CA ALA A 178 -1.20 -2.53 -5.37
C ALA A 178 -2.22 -3.60 -5.79
N TYR A 179 -2.02 -4.84 -5.34
CA TYR A 179 -2.81 -6.00 -5.74
C TYR A 179 -4.25 -5.98 -5.20
N LEU A 180 -4.45 -5.54 -3.96
CA LEU A 180 -5.79 -5.45 -3.37
C LEU A 180 -6.75 -4.58 -4.20
N PRO A 181 -6.43 -3.30 -4.46
CA PRO A 181 -7.30 -2.45 -5.27
C PRO A 181 -7.37 -2.90 -6.72
N TYR A 182 -6.30 -3.44 -7.30
CA TYR A 182 -6.32 -4.10 -8.61
C TYR A 182 -7.40 -5.18 -8.72
N LYS A 183 -7.51 -6.02 -7.68
CA LYS A 183 -8.36 -7.21 -7.69
C LYS A 183 -9.81 -6.92 -7.33
N PHE A 184 -10.03 -6.06 -6.34
CA PHE A 184 -11.32 -5.91 -5.70
C PHE A 184 -12.09 -4.65 -6.11
N VAL A 185 -11.42 -3.64 -6.67
CA VAL A 185 -12.11 -2.48 -7.24
C VAL A 185 -12.59 -2.83 -8.65
N ARG A 186 -13.89 -2.64 -8.90
CA ARG A 186 -14.52 -3.03 -10.17
C ARG A 186 -14.43 -1.94 -11.22
N ASP A 187 -14.50 -0.68 -10.82
CA ASP A 187 -14.40 0.47 -11.71
C ASP A 187 -13.24 1.35 -11.27
N HIS A 188 -12.24 1.51 -12.13
CA HIS A 188 -11.01 2.26 -11.85
C HIS A 188 -11.09 3.73 -12.30
N SER A 189 -12.25 4.19 -12.78
CA SER A 189 -12.42 5.53 -13.35
C SER A 189 -12.58 6.65 -12.33
N PHE A 190 -12.87 6.32 -11.06
CA PHE A 190 -13.23 7.30 -10.02
C PHE A 190 -14.39 8.23 -10.42
N SER A 191 -15.23 7.78 -11.37
CA SER A 191 -16.31 8.59 -11.93
C SER A 191 -17.66 8.37 -11.23
N THR A 192 -17.80 7.25 -10.53
CA THR A 192 -19.03 6.83 -9.85
C THR A 192 -18.82 6.72 -8.33
N ALA A 193 -19.90 6.87 -7.55
CA ALA A 193 -19.84 6.71 -6.10
C ALA A 193 -19.41 5.29 -5.67
N PRO A 194 -19.86 4.20 -6.31
CA PRO A 194 -19.37 2.85 -6.01
C PRO A 194 -17.87 2.68 -6.30
N SER A 195 -17.35 3.22 -7.41
CA SER A 195 -15.92 3.18 -7.73
C SER A 195 -15.07 3.79 -6.61
N ILE A 196 -15.49 4.96 -6.11
CA ILE A 196 -14.81 5.64 -5.01
C ILE A 196 -14.95 4.83 -3.71
N GLY A 197 -16.17 4.38 -3.37
CA GLY A 197 -16.41 3.58 -2.17
C GLY A 197 -15.57 2.30 -2.13
N GLU A 198 -15.53 1.54 -3.23
CA GLU A 198 -14.70 0.34 -3.35
C GLU A 198 -13.21 0.66 -3.21
N PHE A 199 -12.75 1.78 -3.76
CA PHE A 199 -11.37 2.23 -3.59
C PHE A 199 -11.04 2.55 -2.13
N TYR A 200 -11.91 3.23 -1.38
CA TYR A 200 -11.67 3.49 0.05
C TYR A 200 -11.66 2.20 0.87
N VAL A 201 -12.48 1.22 0.51
CA VAL A 201 -12.49 -0.09 1.19
C VAL A 201 -11.19 -0.85 0.90
N TRP A 202 -10.80 -1.00 -0.38
CA TRP A 202 -9.70 -1.88 -0.76
C TRP A 202 -8.36 -1.19 -0.98
N GLY A 203 -8.36 -0.02 -1.61
CA GLY A 203 -7.17 0.79 -1.92
C GLY A 203 -6.72 1.70 -0.80
N VAL A 204 -7.56 1.97 0.20
CA VAL A 204 -7.18 2.73 1.40
C VAL A 204 -7.10 1.81 2.61
N LEU A 205 -8.22 1.30 3.11
CA LEU A 205 -8.24 0.56 4.39
C LEU A 205 -7.68 -0.86 4.27
N GLY A 206 -8.19 -1.64 3.32
CA GLY A 206 -7.83 -3.05 3.15
C GLY A 206 -6.33 -3.23 2.90
N GLN A 207 -5.79 -2.47 1.96
CA GLN A 207 -4.35 -2.53 1.67
C GLN A 207 -3.48 -2.04 2.83
N ALA A 208 -3.90 -0.99 3.58
CA ALA A 208 -3.12 -0.49 4.69
C ALA A 208 -3.03 -1.50 5.83
N ILE A 209 -4.14 -2.19 6.15
CA ILE A 209 -4.17 -3.27 7.15
C ILE A 209 -3.32 -4.44 6.68
N VAL A 210 -3.56 -4.94 5.46
CA VAL A 210 -2.85 -6.11 4.93
C VAL A 210 -1.35 -5.85 4.85
N SER A 211 -0.92 -4.70 4.34
CA SER A 211 0.50 -4.37 4.23
C SER A 211 1.18 -4.18 5.58
N ALA A 212 0.58 -3.44 6.52
CA ALA A 212 1.14 -3.26 7.86
C ALA A 212 1.30 -4.60 8.58
N VAL A 213 0.26 -5.43 8.56
CA VAL A 213 0.27 -6.75 9.21
C VAL A 213 1.24 -7.70 8.52
N TYR A 214 1.23 -7.79 7.20
CA TYR A 214 2.11 -8.67 6.43
C TYR A 214 3.59 -8.33 6.68
N ILE A 215 3.95 -7.05 6.54
CA ILE A 215 5.34 -6.59 6.68
C ILE A 215 5.80 -6.80 8.13
N CYS A 216 5.01 -6.36 9.11
CA CYS A 216 5.42 -6.46 10.52
C CYS A 216 5.44 -7.90 11.03
N TRP A 217 4.57 -8.78 10.52
CA TRP A 217 4.66 -10.21 10.78
C TRP A 217 5.98 -10.79 10.29
N TRP A 218 6.38 -10.46 9.05
CA TRP A 218 7.67 -10.90 8.50
C TRP A 218 8.84 -10.39 9.35
N LEU A 219 8.81 -9.12 9.76
CA LEU A 219 9.84 -8.52 10.60
C LEU A 219 9.93 -9.17 11.99
N ASP A 220 8.80 -9.53 12.61
CA ASP A 220 8.77 -10.20 13.92
C ASP A 220 9.30 -11.65 13.81
N VAL A 221 8.84 -12.42 12.82
CA VAL A 221 9.32 -13.80 12.62
C VAL A 221 10.80 -13.86 12.25
N MET A 222 11.29 -12.89 11.48
CA MET A 222 12.70 -12.78 11.11
C MET A 222 13.51 -11.91 12.09
N GLN A 223 12.98 -11.63 13.28
CA GLN A 223 13.61 -10.75 14.27
C GLN A 223 15.05 -11.16 14.57
N ALA A 224 15.35 -12.46 14.65
CA ALA A 224 16.70 -12.97 14.93
C ALA A 224 17.73 -12.58 13.85
N PHE A 225 17.30 -12.39 12.60
CA PHE A 225 18.16 -11.99 11.49
C PHE A 225 18.21 -10.47 11.29
N ILE A 226 17.14 -9.78 11.67
CA ILE A 226 16.98 -8.33 11.43
C ILE A 226 17.48 -7.51 12.63
N GLY A 227 17.36 -8.05 13.85
CA GLY A 227 17.81 -7.41 15.09
C GLY A 227 16.91 -6.28 15.60
N LEU A 228 15.71 -6.11 15.05
CA LEU A 228 14.79 -5.05 15.48
C LEU A 228 14.01 -5.44 16.74
N PRO A 229 13.92 -4.57 17.76
CA PRO A 229 13.07 -4.80 18.92
C PRO A 229 11.58 -4.90 18.54
N VAL A 230 10.82 -5.71 19.28
CA VAL A 230 9.36 -5.87 19.07
C VAL A 230 8.62 -4.53 19.11
N PHE A 231 9.04 -3.63 20.00
CA PHE A 231 8.47 -2.28 20.10
C PHE A 231 8.69 -1.47 18.82
N VAL A 232 9.85 -1.59 18.16
CA VAL A 232 10.11 -0.89 16.89
C VAL A 232 9.21 -1.46 15.79
N ILE A 233 9.03 -2.78 15.73
CA ILE A 233 8.21 -3.43 14.70
C ILE A 233 6.73 -3.06 14.86
N TRP A 234 6.14 -3.31 16.03
CA TRP A 234 4.69 -3.15 16.24
C TRP A 234 4.28 -1.80 16.81
N GLY A 235 5.15 -1.13 17.56
CA GLY A 235 4.88 0.18 18.17
C GLY A 235 5.31 1.37 17.31
N ILE A 236 6.13 1.17 16.28
CA ILE A 236 6.62 2.25 15.40
C ILE A 236 6.31 1.93 13.93
N ILE A 237 6.87 0.85 13.39
CA ILE A 237 6.77 0.53 11.95
C ILE A 237 5.33 0.24 11.54
N ALA A 238 4.60 -0.62 12.25
CA ALA A 238 3.18 -0.91 11.93
C ALA A 238 2.29 0.35 11.92
N PRO A 239 2.30 1.19 12.98
CA PRO A 239 1.59 2.47 13.00
C PRO A 239 1.99 3.41 11.87
N ILE A 240 3.28 3.49 11.53
CA ILE A 240 3.77 4.33 10.42
C ILE A 240 3.20 3.82 9.10
N ILE A 241 3.37 2.53 8.77
CA ILE A 241 2.89 1.95 7.51
C ILE A 241 1.38 2.16 7.39
N PHE A 242 0.62 1.80 8.43
CA PHE A 242 -0.82 1.91 8.44
C PHE A 242 -1.27 3.37 8.26
N SER A 243 -0.79 4.28 9.09
CA SER A 243 -1.20 5.68 9.08
C SER A 243 -0.81 6.37 7.77
N ASN A 244 0.42 6.15 7.30
CA ASN A 244 0.91 6.72 6.06
C ASN A 244 0.07 6.25 4.87
N ASN A 245 -0.14 4.93 4.75
CA ASN A 245 -0.92 4.37 3.66
C ASN A 245 -2.35 4.88 3.70
N VAL A 246 -3.03 4.89 4.86
CA VAL A 246 -4.39 5.42 4.97
C VAL A 246 -4.43 6.89 4.56
N ILE A 247 -3.59 7.73 5.14
CA ILE A 247 -3.66 9.18 4.92
C ILE A 247 -3.35 9.54 3.47
N VAL A 248 -2.22 9.04 2.95
CA VAL A 248 -1.74 9.40 1.61
C VAL A 248 -2.70 8.87 0.55
N THR A 249 -3.15 7.63 0.69
CA THR A 249 -4.05 7.03 -0.32
C THR A 249 -5.48 7.55 -0.21
N ALA A 250 -5.97 7.91 0.98
CA ALA A 250 -7.30 8.51 1.12
C ALA A 250 -7.39 9.93 0.55
N THR A 251 -6.26 10.64 0.42
CA THR A 251 -6.24 12.05 0.04
C THR A 251 -5.73 12.23 -1.39
N LEU A 252 -4.54 11.72 -1.72
CA LEU A 252 -3.89 11.97 -2.99
C LEU A 252 -4.33 10.98 -4.08
N SER A 253 -4.56 9.70 -3.75
CA SER A 253 -4.88 8.71 -4.79
C SER A 253 -6.18 8.98 -5.55
N PRO A 254 -7.29 9.46 -4.95
CA PRO A 254 -8.49 9.80 -5.72
C PRO A 254 -8.28 10.96 -6.69
N VAL A 255 -7.50 11.97 -6.28
CA VAL A 255 -7.16 13.15 -7.09
C VAL A 255 -6.31 12.72 -8.28
N LEU A 256 -5.21 12.01 -8.00
CA LEU A 256 -4.31 11.48 -9.03
C LEU A 256 -5.04 10.47 -9.91
N GLY A 257 -5.85 9.59 -9.32
CA GLY A 257 -6.57 8.55 -10.04
C GLY A 257 -7.55 9.14 -11.06
N ARG A 258 -8.32 10.15 -10.67
CA ARG A 258 -9.25 10.86 -11.58
C ARG A 258 -8.53 11.63 -12.68
N ALA A 259 -7.36 12.21 -12.40
CA ALA A 259 -6.57 12.95 -13.38
C ALA A 259 -5.84 12.02 -14.37
N LEU A 260 -5.28 10.91 -13.87
CA LEU A 260 -4.43 9.99 -14.65
C LEU A 260 -5.23 8.96 -15.43
N PHE A 261 -6.37 8.49 -14.92
CA PHE A 261 -7.18 7.47 -15.59
C PHE A 261 -7.52 7.78 -17.06
N PRO A 262 -8.04 8.98 -17.43
CA PRO A 262 -8.33 9.28 -18.83
C PRO A 262 -7.08 9.29 -19.71
N LEU A 263 -5.94 9.75 -19.18
CA LEU A 263 -4.66 9.79 -19.91
C LEU A 263 -4.12 8.37 -20.17
N ILE A 264 -4.21 7.51 -19.17
CA ILE A 264 -3.78 6.11 -19.26
C ILE A 264 -4.65 5.34 -20.25
N LYS A 265 -5.97 5.55 -20.18
CA LYS A 265 -6.92 4.91 -21.09
C LYS A 265 -6.76 5.39 -22.53
N ALA A 266 -6.59 6.70 -22.74
CA ALA A 266 -6.38 7.27 -24.08
C ALA A 266 -5.09 6.77 -24.75
N ARG A 267 -4.07 6.38 -23.96
CA ARG A 267 -2.81 5.81 -24.45
C ARG A 267 -2.83 4.29 -24.59
N GLY A 268 -3.97 3.64 -24.37
CA GLY A 268 -4.10 2.18 -24.44
C GLY A 268 -3.29 1.42 -23.39
N LEU A 269 -2.90 2.07 -22.29
CA LEU A 269 -2.06 1.46 -21.24
C LEU A 269 -2.91 0.73 -20.18
N TYR A 270 -4.22 0.94 -20.18
CA TYR A 270 -5.11 0.34 -19.21
C TYR A 270 -5.19 -1.18 -19.40
N TRP A 271 -4.86 -1.95 -18.36
CA TRP A 271 -4.69 -3.40 -18.50
C TRP A 271 -5.95 -4.13 -18.96
N ARG A 272 -7.15 -3.69 -18.58
CA ARG A 272 -8.38 -4.40 -19.00
C ARG A 272 -8.70 -4.23 -20.47
N ASP A 273 -8.19 -3.18 -21.11
CA ASP A 273 -8.37 -2.95 -22.55
C ASP A 273 -7.32 -3.73 -23.37
N ARG A 274 -6.34 -4.38 -22.70
CA ARG A 274 -5.24 -5.15 -23.31
C ARG A 274 -5.38 -6.67 -23.14
N LEU A 275 -6.45 -7.15 -22.51
CA LEU A 275 -6.74 -8.57 -22.28
C LEU A 275 -7.66 -9.18 -23.34
#